data_AF-M0CWP1-F1
#
_entry.id   AF-M0CWP1-F1
#
_cell.length_a   1.000
_cell.length_b   1.000
_cell.length_c   1.000
_cell.angle_alpha   90.00
_cell.angle_beta   90.00
_cell.angle_gamma   90.00
#
_symmetry.space_group_name_H-M   'P 1'
#
loop_
_entity.id
_entity.type
_entity.pdbx_description
1 polymer ?
#
loop_
_entity_poly.entity_id
_entity_poly.type
_entity_poly.pdbx_seq_one_letter_code
_entity_poly.pdbx_strand_id
1 'polypeptide(L)'
;MSVLQLTEETWLDLTVNFIPIGILAVLDIMFWVYNPWGWDLWFVFWAHVLTVVPLALLTVLTYVSGRVIQRDERAGTSREAAEAETEVADG
;
A
#
# COMPACT_ATOMS: atom_id res chain seq x y z
N MET A 1 6.89 -21.02 6.87
CA MET A 1 7.08 -20.33 5.57
C MET A 1 6.84 -18.84 5.80
N SER A 2 7.85 -18.08 6.19
CA SER A 2 7.75 -16.61 6.28
C SER A 2 7.94 -16.04 4.89
N VAL A 3 6.83 -15.83 4.18
CA VAL A 3 6.82 -15.28 2.82
C VAL A 3 7.07 -13.76 2.77
N LEU A 4 7.31 -13.10 3.91
CA LEU A 4 7.60 -11.68 4.02
C LEU A 4 8.66 -11.44 5.10
N GLN A 5 9.94 -11.52 4.77
CA GLN A 5 11.01 -10.96 5.60
C GLN A 5 11.14 -9.44 5.33
N LEU A 6 10.02 -8.71 5.39
CA LEU A 6 10.06 -7.25 5.31
C LEU A 6 10.59 -6.72 6.65
N THR A 7 11.46 -5.72 6.61
CA THR A 7 11.92 -5.01 7.81
C THR A 7 10.72 -4.42 8.56
N GLU A 8 10.84 -4.22 9.88
CA GLU A 8 9.76 -3.67 10.72
C GLU A 8 9.28 -2.30 10.23
N GLU A 9 10.19 -1.48 9.69
CA GLU A 9 9.87 -0.18 9.08
C GLU A 9 9.00 -0.33 7.81
N THR A 10 9.31 -1.33 6.96
CA THR A 10 8.58 -1.58 5.72
C THR A 10 7.16 -2.07 6.00
N TRP A 11 6.99 -2.91 7.04
CA TRP A 11 5.68 -3.30 7.52
C TRP A 11 4.89 -2.11 8.07
N LEU A 12 5.53 -1.19 8.79
CA LEU A 12 4.91 0.02 9.31
C LEU A 12 4.43 0.92 8.18
N ASP A 13 5.27 1.20 7.18
CA ASP A 13 4.94 2.07 6.05
C ASP A 13 3.80 1.49 5.21
N LEU A 14 3.83 0.18 4.95
CA LEU A 14 2.75 -0.50 4.22
C LEU A 14 1.44 -0.46 5.02
N THR A 15 1.50 -0.63 6.33
CA THR A 15 0.33 -0.57 7.22
C THR A 15 -0.26 0.83 7.31
N VAL A 16 0.58 1.86 7.45
CA VAL A 16 0.15 3.28 7.49
C VAL A 16 -0.56 3.66 6.19
N ASN A 17 -0.15 3.10 5.04
CA ASN A 17 -0.85 3.31 3.76
C ASN A 17 -2.14 2.48 3.63
N PHE A 18 -2.19 1.30 4.28
CA PHE A 18 -3.37 0.43 4.26
C PHE A 18 -4.54 0.97 5.11
N ILE A 19 -4.24 1.68 6.20
CA ILE A 19 -5.26 2.23 7.11
C ILE A 19 -6.26 3.14 6.37
N PRO A 20 -5.82 4.16 5.60
CA PRO A 20 -6.71 4.98 4.79
C PRO A 20 -7.62 4.19 3.84
N ILE A 21 -7.09 3.14 3.19
CA ILE A 21 -7.86 2.28 2.28
C ILE A 21 -9.00 1.60 3.05
N GLY A 22 -8.71 1.04 4.22
CA GLY A 22 -9.71 0.40 5.07
C GLY A 22 -10.81 1.37 5.50
N ILE A 23 -10.44 2.58 5.93
CA ILE A 23 -11.42 3.60 6.34
C ILE A 23 -12.31 4.00 5.15
N LEU A 24 -11.73 4.29 3.98
CA LEU A 24 -12.50 4.67 2.79
C LEU A 24 -13.43 3.55 2.32
N ALA A 25 -12.97 2.30 2.34
CA ALA A 25 -13.79 1.15 1.95
C ALA A 25 -14.99 0.98 2.89
N VAL A 26 -14.76 1.10 4.21
CA VAL A 26 -15.85 1.03 5.20
C VAL A 26 -16.85 2.17 5.00
N LEU A 27 -16.38 3.41 4.79
CA LEU A 27 -17.27 4.55 4.56
C LEU A 27 -18.09 4.39 3.28
N ASP A 28 -17.48 3.93 2.20
CA ASP A 28 -18.17 3.68 0.92
C ASP A 28 -19.27 2.62 1.06
N ILE A 29 -18.95 1.50 1.70
CA ILE A 29 -19.93 0.44 2.01
C ILE A 29 -21.04 1.00 2.90
N MET A 30 -20.71 1.84 3.88
CA MET A 30 -21.69 2.43 4.77
C MET A 30 -22.65 3.37 4.02
N PHE A 31 -22.18 4.12 3.03
CA PHE A 31 -23.06 4.93 2.16
C PHE A 31 -23.97 4.08 1.28
N TRP A 32 -23.53 2.89 0.88
CA TRP A 32 -24.37 1.91 0.18
C TRP A 32 -25.50 1.37 1.07
N VAL A 33 -25.18 1.03 2.32
CA VAL A 33 -26.15 0.43 3.26
C VAL A 33 -27.07 1.47 3.90
N TYR A 34 -26.50 2.63 4.25
CA TYR A 34 -27.15 3.67 5.01
C TYR A 34 -26.88 5.01 4.34
N ASN A 35 -27.73 5.38 3.38
CA ASN A 35 -27.61 6.65 2.67
C ASN A 35 -28.40 7.75 3.41
N PRO A 36 -27.73 8.69 4.11
CA PRO A 36 -28.41 9.66 4.95
C PRO A 36 -29.00 10.85 4.16
N TRP A 37 -28.62 11.00 2.89
CA TRP A 37 -29.10 12.08 2.00
C TRP A 37 -30.11 11.59 0.96
N GLY A 38 -30.48 10.30 1.00
CA GLY A 38 -31.41 9.69 0.06
C GLY A 38 -30.78 9.28 -1.28
N TRP A 39 -31.57 8.66 -2.15
CA TRP A 39 -31.11 8.04 -3.41
C TRP A 39 -31.10 8.99 -4.61
N ASP A 40 -30.99 10.29 -4.37
CA ASP A 40 -30.80 11.22 -5.46
C ASP A 40 -29.45 10.96 -6.14
N LEU A 41 -29.50 10.81 -7.47
CA LEU A 41 -28.35 10.40 -8.28
C LEU A 41 -27.18 11.38 -8.17
N TRP A 42 -27.46 12.68 -7.97
CA TRP A 42 -26.40 13.69 -7.84
C TRP A 42 -25.60 13.48 -6.56
N PHE A 43 -26.28 13.28 -5.43
CA PHE A 43 -25.62 13.05 -4.14
C PHE A 43 -24.92 11.69 -4.09
N VAL A 44 -25.57 10.63 -4.58
CA VAL A 44 -24.97 9.29 -4.64
C VAL A 44 -23.71 9.29 -5.50
N PHE A 45 -23.76 9.93 -6.68
CA PHE A 45 -22.61 10.02 -7.57
C PHE A 45 -21.42 10.69 -6.88
N TRP A 46 -21.62 11.87 -6.30
CA TRP A 46 -20.53 12.60 -5.66
C TRP A 46 -20.00 11.92 -4.40
N ALA A 47 -20.87 11.32 -3.57
CA ALA A 47 -20.45 10.56 -2.40
C ALA A 47 -19.47 9.44 -2.80
N HIS A 48 -19.84 8.62 -3.79
CA HIS A 48 -19.01 7.51 -4.24
C HIS A 48 -17.78 7.95 -5.03
N VAL A 49 -17.87 9.03 -5.83
CA VAL A 49 -16.69 9.57 -6.52
C VAL A 49 -15.66 10.04 -5.50
N LEU A 50 -16.09 10.74 -4.45
CA LEU A 50 -15.20 11.27 -3.41
C LEU A 50 -14.62 10.18 -2.50
N THR A 51 -15.18 8.98 -2.45
CA THR A 51 -14.64 7.84 -1.69
C THR A 51 -13.84 6.88 -2.57
N VAL A 52 -14.40 6.46 -3.70
CA VAL A 52 -13.82 5.44 -4.60
C VAL A 52 -12.59 5.97 -5.33
N VAL A 53 -12.58 7.23 -5.77
CA VAL A 53 -11.40 7.80 -6.46
C VAL A 53 -10.16 7.82 -5.56
N PRO A 54 -10.19 8.41 -4.34
CA PRO A 54 -9.03 8.36 -3.46
C PRO A 54 -8.71 6.93 -3.02
N LEU A 55 -9.70 6.04 -2.82
CA LEU A 55 -9.45 4.63 -2.53
C LEU A 55 -8.65 3.96 -3.64
N ALA A 56 -9.02 4.16 -4.90
CA ALA A 56 -8.32 3.60 -6.05
C ALA A 56 -6.91 4.16 -6.17
N LEU A 57 -6.75 5.49 -6.03
CA LEU A 57 -5.44 6.14 -6.07
C LEU A 57 -4.52 5.64 -4.95
N LEU A 58 -5.03 5.53 -3.72
CA LEU A 58 -4.28 5.01 -2.58
C LEU A 58 -3.91 3.54 -2.79
N THR A 59 -4.84 2.72 -3.30
CA THR A 59 -4.54 1.31 -3.61
C THR A 59 -3.41 1.19 -4.62
N VAL A 60 -3.44 1.98 -5.69
CA VAL A 60 -2.35 2.03 -6.69
C VAL A 60 -1.06 2.51 -6.04
N LEU A 61 -1.11 3.57 -5.24
CA LEU A 61 0.06 4.11 -4.55
C LEU A 61 0.69 3.07 -3.61
N THR A 62 -0.10 2.43 -2.75
CA THR A 62 0.34 1.35 -1.85
C THR A 62 1.01 0.22 -2.61
N TYR A 63 0.41 -0.20 -3.73
CA TYR A 63 0.97 -1.26 -4.56
C TYR A 63 2.31 -0.85 -5.18
N VAL A 64 2.41 0.37 -5.70
CA VAL A 64 3.65 0.90 -6.28
C VAL A 64 4.73 1.02 -5.21
N SER A 65 4.41 1.59 -4.04
CA SER A 65 5.34 1.70 -2.91
C SER A 65 5.86 0.34 -2.48
N GLY A 66 4.97 -0.65 -2.27
CA GLY A 66 5.39 -2.00 -1.91
C GLY A 66 6.26 -2.68 -2.98
N ARG A 67 6.06 -2.36 -4.27
CA ARG A 67 6.89 -2.88 -5.37
C ARG A 67 8.27 -2.23 -5.41
N VAL A 68 8.34 -0.92 -5.14
CA VAL A 68 9.61 -0.18 -5.11
C VAL A 68 10.47 -0.68 -3.94
N ILE A 69 9.88 -0.85 -2.76
CA ILE A 69 10.61 -1.33 -1.57
C ILE A 69 11.21 -2.72 -1.80
N GLN A 70 10.43 -3.67 -2.35
CA GLN A 70 10.94 -5.00 -2.69
C GLN A 70 12.08 -5.00 -3.72
N ARG A 71 12.17 -3.97 -4.58
CA ARG A 71 13.27 -3.83 -5.54
C ARG A 71 14.53 -3.34 -4.85
N ASP A 72 14.40 -2.35 -3.98
CA ASP A 72 15.52 -1.76 -3.26
C ASP A 72 16.15 -2.77 -2.28
N GLU A 73 15.34 -3.56 -1.57
CA GLU A 73 15.84 -4.64 -0.71
C GLU A 73 16.70 -5.66 -1.48
N ARG A 74 16.24 -6.11 -2.66
CA ARG A 74 16.99 -7.07 -3.51
C ARG A 74 18.29 -6.48 -4.05
N ALA A 75 18.29 -5.19 -4.38
CA ALA A 75 19.48 -4.48 -4.84
C ALA A 75 20.51 -4.34 -3.72
N GLY A 76 20.07 -4.08 -2.49
CA GLY A 76 20.92 -4.03 -1.29
C GLY A 76 21.61 -5.37 -1.01
N THR A 77 20.85 -6.47 -0.95
CA THR A 77 21.41 -7.81 -0.71
C THR A 77 22.44 -8.22 -1.77
N SER A 78 22.23 -7.82 -3.03
CA SER A 78 23.16 -8.13 -4.13
C SER A 78 24.48 -7.36 -4.00
N ARG A 79 24.47 -6.13 -3.46
CA ARG A 79 25.69 -5.36 -3.16
C ARG A 79 26.45 -5.94 -1.98
N GLU A 80 25.76 -6.27 -0.90
CA GLU A 80 26.40 -6.92 0.27
C GLU A 80 27.07 -8.25 -0.12
N ALA A 81 26.43 -9.07 -0.96
CA ALA A 81 27.01 -10.32 -1.43
C ALA A 81 28.28 -10.09 -2.30
N ALA A 82 28.26 -9.08 -3.17
CA ALA A 82 29.41 -8.74 -4.00
C ALA A 82 30.57 -8.19 -3.17
N GLU A 83 30.29 -7.34 -2.18
CA GLU A 83 31.30 -6.80 -1.26
C GLU A 83 31.92 -7.92 -0.41
N ALA A 84 31.12 -8.87 0.08
CA ALA A 84 31.62 -10.04 0.82
C ALA A 84 32.51 -10.97 -0.01
N GLU A 85 32.18 -11.23 -1.28
CA GLU A 85 33.06 -11.99 -2.20
C GLU A 85 34.38 -11.26 -2.46
N THR A 86 34.35 -9.93 -2.53
CA THR A 86 35.55 -9.12 -2.79
C THR A 86 36.49 -9.12 -1.57
N GLU A 87 35.94 -9.08 -0.36
CA GLU A 87 36.73 -9.13 0.88
C GLU A 87 37.33 -10.52 1.14
N VAL A 88 36.63 -11.60 0.79
CA VAL A 88 37.18 -12.97 0.86
C VAL A 88 38.26 -13.22 -0.19
N ALA A 89 38.23 -12.51 -1.32
CA ALA A 89 39.25 -12.64 -2.37
C ALA A 89 40.53 -11.82 -2.10
N ASP A 90 40.47 -10.82 -1.22
CA ASP A 90 41.59 -9.93 -0.87
C ASP A 90 42.28 -10.28 0.47
N GLY A 91 41.71 -11.24 1.24
CA GLY A 91 42.27 -11.76 2.50
C GLY A 91 43.04 -13.07 2.33
#